data_AF-A0A3D2BPX9-F1
#
_entry.id   AF-A0A3D2BPX9-F1
#
_cell.length_a   1.000
_cell.length_b   1.000
_cell.length_c   1.000
_cell.angle_alpha   90.00
_cell.angle_beta   90.00
_cell.angle_gamma   90.00
#
_symmetry.space_group_name_H-M   'P 1'
#
loop_
_entity.id
_entity.type
_entity.pdbx_description
1 polymer ?
#
loop_
_entity_poly.entity_id
_entity_poly.type
_entity_poly.pdbx_seq_one_letter_code
_entity_poly.pdbx_strand_id
1 'polypeptide(L)' 'LHDINPARAAMVEDIPRNLEPAAELGMTTIWVRTETDWAKGFTKTGHIDHVTEDLSAWLRQATNCG' A
#
# COMPACT_ATOMS: atom_id res chain seq x y z
N LEU A 1 11.15 20.22 0.76
CA LEU A 1 11.31 18.75 0.86
C LEU A 1 10.74 18.34 2.20
N HIS A 2 9.76 17.44 2.24
CA HIS A 2 9.23 16.93 3.51
C HIS A 2 10.16 15.82 4.02
N ASP A 3 10.64 15.93 5.26
CA ASP A 3 11.51 14.93 5.89
C ASP A 3 10.65 13.75 6.36
N ILE A 4 10.45 12.77 5.47
CA ILE A 4 9.70 11.54 5.76
C ILE A 4 10.70 10.42 6.00
N ASN A 5 10.64 9.79 7.18
CA ASN A 5 11.38 8.57 7.46
C ASN A 5 10.64 7.37 6.82
N PRO A 6 11.18 6.74 5.76
CA PRO A 6 10.50 5.67 5.05
C PRO A 6 10.16 4.48 5.94
N ALA A 7 11.06 4.11 6.85
CA ALA A 7 10.87 2.97 7.77
C ALA A 7 9.74 3.17 8.79
N ARG A 8 9.15 4.38 8.85
CA ARG A 8 7.99 4.71 9.70
C ARG A 8 6.81 5.23 8.89
N ALA A 9 6.84 5.07 7.58
CA ALA A 9 5.81 5.57 6.68
C ALA A 9 5.23 4.41 5.85
N ALA A 10 3.98 4.59 5.43
CA ALA A 10 3.30 3.66 4.55
C ALA A 10 2.77 4.39 3.32
N MET A 11 2.87 3.75 2.15
CA MET A 11 2.25 4.23 0.91
C MET A 11 1.06 3.35 0.55
N VAL A 12 -0.08 3.99 0.28
CA VAL A 12 -1.34 3.35 -0.10
C VAL A 12 -1.66 3.75 -1.53
N GLU A 13 -1.91 2.77 -2.41
CA GLU A 13 -2.14 3.02 -3.84
C GLU A 13 -3.03 1.93 -4.46
N ASP A 14 -3.80 2.24 -5.51
CA ASP A 14 -4.74 1.33 -6.19
C ASP A 14 -4.16 0.61 -7.44
N ILE A 15 -3.05 1.12 -7.96
CA ILE A 15 -2.17 0.62 -9.01
C ILE A 15 -0.89 0.04 -8.39
N PRO A 16 -0.72 -1.30 -8.38
CA PRO A 16 0.42 -1.99 -7.76
C PRO A 16 1.82 -1.50 -8.15
N ARG A 17 1.98 -0.99 -9.36
CA ARG A 17 3.27 -0.52 -9.87
C ARG A 17 3.75 0.77 -9.19
N ASN A 18 2.84 1.60 -8.71
CA ASN A 18 3.19 2.84 -8.04
C ASN A 18 3.77 2.60 -6.63
N LEU A 19 3.61 1.39 -6.10
CA LEU A 19 4.16 0.97 -4.82
C LEU A 19 5.64 0.53 -4.90
N GLU A 20 6.16 0.22 -6.09
CA GLU A 20 7.54 -0.27 -6.27
C GLU A 20 8.58 0.73 -5.73
N PRO A 21 8.54 2.04 -6.07
CA PRO A 21 9.48 3.00 -5.50
C PRO A 21 9.38 3.15 -3.98
N ALA A 22 8.17 3.02 -3.42
CA ALA A 22 7.99 3.10 -1.96
C ALA A 22 8.60 1.91 -1.24
N ALA A 23 8.48 0.71 -1.81
CA ALA A 23 9.15 -0.49 -1.31
C ALA A 23 10.68 -0.35 -1.41
N GLU A 24 11.21 0.17 -2.52
CA GLU A 24 12.65 0.44 -2.68
C GLU A 24 13.19 1.43 -1.64
N LEU A 25 12.37 2.40 -1.23
CA LEU A 25 12.70 3.35 -0.16
C LEU A 25 12.57 2.74 1.25
N GLY A 26 11.97 1.56 1.39
CA GLY A 26 11.76 0.90 2.69
C GLY A 26 10.48 1.33 3.42
N MET A 27 9.50 1.89 2.70
CA MET A 27 8.17 2.15 3.23
C MET A 27 7.34 0.87 3.26
N THR A 28 6.36 0.80 4.17
CA THR A 28 5.31 -0.23 4.09
C THR A 28 4.39 0.06 2.90
N THR A 29 4.09 -0.94 2.08
CA THR A 29 3.24 -0.78 0.89
C THR A 29 1.89 -1.46 1.06
N ILE A 30 0.82 -0.72 0.75
CA ILE A 30 -0.56 -1.19 0.89
C ILE A 30 -1.25 -1.01 -0.45
N TRP A 31 -1.61 -2.12 -1.07
CA TRP A 31 -2.40 -2.11 -2.29
C TRP A 31 -3.90 -2.09 -1.96
N VAL A 32 -4.60 -1.07 -2.45
CA VAL A 32 -6.06 -1.02 -2.44
C VAL A 32 -6.57 -1.68 -3.72
N ARG A 33 -7.00 -2.93 -3.61
CA ARG A 33 -7.49 -3.69 -4.75
C ARG A 33 -8.88 -3.19 -5.15
N THR A 34 -8.99 -2.69 -6.36
CA THR A 34 -10.23 -2.27 -6.99
C THR A 34 -10.59 -3.21 -8.14
N GLU A 35 -11.87 -3.30 -8.49
CA GLU A 35 -12.33 -4.07 -9.66
C GLU A 35 -12.13 -3.35 -11.00
N THR A 36 -11.39 -2.23 -11.01
CA THR A 36 -11.11 -1.46 -12.23
C THR A 36 -10.21 -2.26 -13.18
N ASP A 37 -10.45 -2.12 -14.49
CA ASP A 37 -9.77 -2.92 -15.51
C ASP A 37 -8.24 -2.80 -15.50
N TRP A 38 -7.70 -1.69 -14.99
CA TRP A 38 -6.26 -1.48 -14.84
C TRP A 38 -5.63 -2.30 -13.71
N ALA A 39 -6.42 -2.71 -12.71
CA ALA A 39 -6.01 -3.63 -11.65
C ALA A 39 -6.23 -5.11 -12.06
N LYS A 40 -7.08 -5.38 -13.06
CA LYS A 40 -7.33 -6.72 -13.60
C LYS A 40 -6.11 -7.22 -14.37
N GLY A 41 -5.27 -7.99 -13.70
CA GLY A 41 -4.09 -8.63 -14.30
C GLY A 41 -2.85 -8.55 -13.43
N PHE A 42 -2.84 -7.69 -12.41
CA PHE A 42 -1.76 -7.64 -11.44
C PHE A 42 -2.00 -8.67 -10.34
N THR A 43 -1.03 -9.57 -10.19
CA THR A 43 -0.94 -10.48 -9.05
C THR A 43 -0.10 -9.83 -7.95
N LYS A 44 -0.27 -10.28 -6.70
CA LYS A 44 0.58 -9.81 -5.60
C LYS A 44 2.06 -10.02 -5.96
N THR A 45 2.81 -8.93 -6.04
CA THR A 45 4.25 -8.92 -6.27
C THR A 45 5.00 -8.94 -4.93
N GLY A 46 6.33 -9.14 -4.98
CA GLY A 46 7.17 -9.15 -3.78
C GLY A 46 7.26 -7.80 -3.04
N HIS A 47 6.85 -6.71 -3.69
CA HIS A 47 6.94 -5.34 -3.16
C HIS A 47 5.65 -4.83 -2.50
N ILE A 48 4.66 -5.71 -2.27
CA ILE A 48 3.37 -5.38 -1.63
C ILE A 48 3.28 -6.06 -0.27
N ASP A 49 3.28 -5.29 0.82
CA ASP A 49 3.14 -5.85 2.17
C ASP A 49 1.68 -6.26 2.44
N HIS A 50 0.75 -5.33 2.25
CA HIS A 50 -0.67 -5.50 2.56
C HIS A 50 -1.55 -5.32 1.32
N VAL A 51 -2.68 -6.01 1.30
CA VAL A 51 -3.74 -5.84 0.29
C VAL A 51 -5.06 -5.63 1.02
N THR A 52 -5.84 -4.63 0.61
CA THR A 52 -7.18 -4.39 1.13
C THR A 52 -8.13 -4.02 0.00
N GLU A 53 -9.40 -4.37 0.13
CA GLU A 53 -10.48 -3.90 -0.75
C GLU A 53 -11.29 -2.77 -0.06
N ASP A 54 -11.02 -2.52 1.23
CA ASP A 54 -11.61 -1.44 2.03
C ASP A 54 -10.52 -0.74 2.86
N LEU A 55 -10.08 0.42 2.37
CA LEU A 55 -9.08 1.24 3.05
C LEU A 55 -9.58 1.77 4.40
N SER A 56 -10.87 2.07 4.53
CA SER A 56 -11.44 2.62 5.76
C SER A 56 -11.45 1.56 6.87
N ALA A 57 -11.85 0.33 6.55
CA ALA A 57 -11.77 -0.79 7.49
C ALA A 57 -10.32 -1.10 7.86
N TRP A 58 -9.40 -1.08 6.90
CA TRP A 58 -7.98 -1.31 7.13
C TRP A 58 -7.37 -0.28 8.08
N LEU A 59 -7.63 1.02 7.86
CA LEU A 59 -7.13 2.10 8.73
C LEU A 59 -7.63 1.94 10.16
N ARG A 60 -8.90 1.57 10.35
CA ARG A 60 -9.47 1.32 11.68
C ARG A 60 -8.77 0.17 12.40
N GLN A 61 -8.39 -0.89 11.68
CA GLN A 61 -7.64 -2.01 12.26
C GLN A 61 -6.21 -1.58 12.61
N ALA A 62 -5.55 -0.85 11.71
CA ALA A 62 -4.18 -0.39 11.90
C ALA A 62 -4.04 0.60 13.07
N THR A 63 -5.06 1.42 13.35
CA THR A 63 -5.04 2.39 14.44
C THR A 63 -5.63 1.87 15.76
N ASN A 64 -6.36 0.75 15.75
CA ASN A 64 -6.95 0.17 16.96
C ASN A 64 -5.98 -0.70 17.79
N CYS A 65 -4.71 -0.77 17.42
CA CYS A 65 -3.68 -1.31 18.31
C CYS A 65 -3.23 -0.22 19.30
N GLY A 66 -3.98 -0.09 20.39
CA GLY A 66 -3.53 0.53 21.65
C GLY A 66 -3.00 -0.53 22.60
#